data_AF-A0A6J3PRV2-F1
#
_entry.id   AF-A0A6J3PRV2-F1
#
_cell.length_a   1.000
_cell.length_b   1.000
_cell.length_c   1.000
_cell.angle_alpha   90.00
_cell.angle_beta   90.00
_cell.angle_gamma   90.00
#
_symmetry.space_group_name_H-M   'P 1'
#
loop_
_entity.id
_entity.type
_entity.pdbx_description
1 polymer ?
#
loop_
_entity_poly.entity_id
_entity_poly.type
_entity_poly.pdbx_seq_one_letter_code
_entity_poly.pdbx_strand_id
1 'polypeptide(L)'
;MMELSDTPAKYLDKFIEDHLLPDENFYTQVNEAIHIICSFLKERCFQGAPDPVRVSKVVKGGSSGKGTTLRGRSDADLVVFLTNLESFQEQLQRRGEFIKEIRRQLEACQREKIFEVKFEVQKQQWENPRALSFELRSRELQEWVEFDVLPAFDALGQVTKDYRPDPQVYVRLIQECKSLGKEGEFSPCFTELQRAFLKECPTKLKSLIRLVKHWYQMACDSGPG
;
A
#
# COMPACT_ATOMS: atom_id res chain seq x y z
N MET A 1 26.40 12.94 7.37
CA MET A 1 25.68 12.60 6.13
C MET A 1 25.40 13.92 5.43
N MET A 2 25.62 14.04 4.12
CA MET A 2 25.30 15.29 3.42
C MET A 2 23.78 15.42 3.35
N GLU A 3 23.22 16.55 3.77
CA GLU A 3 21.78 16.79 3.67
C GLU A 3 21.41 17.22 2.24
N LEU A 4 20.14 17.02 1.85
CA LEU A 4 19.67 17.44 0.53
C LEU A 4 19.85 18.96 0.32
N SER A 5 19.64 19.76 1.36
CA SER A 5 19.82 21.22 1.40
C SER A 5 21.23 21.67 1.03
N ASP A 6 22.24 20.90 1.43
CA ASP A 6 23.66 21.20 1.19
C ASP A 6 24.20 20.59 -0.11
N THR A 7 23.38 19.79 -0.81
CA THR A 7 23.79 19.06 -2.01
C THR A 7 23.69 19.95 -3.26
N PRO A 8 24.79 20.31 -3.93
CA PRO A 8 24.73 21.09 -5.17
C PRO A 8 23.96 20.36 -6.28
N ALA A 9 23.27 21.11 -7.15
CA ALA A 9 22.41 20.56 -8.20
C ALA A 9 23.08 19.46 -9.07
N LYS A 10 24.38 19.62 -9.37
CA LYS A 10 25.16 18.64 -10.17
C LYS A 10 25.38 17.28 -9.49
N TYR A 11 25.12 17.17 -8.18
CA TYR A 11 25.30 15.94 -7.40
C TYR A 11 23.98 15.30 -6.96
N LEU A 12 22.83 15.84 -7.36
CA LEU A 12 21.52 15.30 -6.96
C LEU A 12 21.31 13.85 -7.40
N ASP A 13 21.82 13.47 -8.57
CA ASP A 13 21.73 12.08 -9.04
C ASP A 13 22.53 11.13 -8.15
N LYS A 14 23.73 11.54 -7.75
CA LYS A 14 24.57 10.78 -6.83
C LYS A 14 23.93 10.69 -5.45
N PHE A 15 23.32 11.79 -4.97
CA PHE A 15 22.57 11.79 -3.73
C PHE A 15 21.40 10.78 -3.77
N ILE A 16 20.66 10.70 -4.88
CA ILE A 16 19.58 9.72 -5.05
C ILE A 16 20.12 8.29 -4.96
N GLU A 17 21.23 8.00 -5.66
CA GLU A 17 21.86 6.67 -5.68
C GLU A 17 22.38 6.26 -4.30
N ASP A 18 23.12 7.15 -3.65
CA ASP A 18 23.79 6.88 -2.38
C ASP A 18 22.80 6.80 -1.21
N HIS A 19 21.70 7.56 -1.23
CA HIS A 19 20.83 7.75 -0.07
C HIS A 19 19.35 7.35 -0.26
N LEU A 20 18.79 7.44 -1.47
CA LEU A 20 17.34 7.29 -1.66
C LEU A 20 16.92 5.96 -2.29
N LEU A 21 17.78 5.30 -3.07
CA LEU A 21 17.44 4.01 -3.67
C LEU A 21 17.42 2.91 -2.60
N PRO A 22 16.38 2.06 -2.56
CA PRO A 22 16.29 0.97 -1.58
C PRO A 22 17.41 -0.06 -1.81
N ASP A 23 17.83 -0.74 -0.75
CA ASP A 23 18.72 -1.88 -0.85
C ASP A 23 18.06 -3.02 -1.66
N GLU A 24 18.79 -3.59 -2.63
CA GLU A 24 18.24 -4.59 -3.55
C GLU A 24 17.92 -5.92 -2.86
N ASN A 25 18.76 -6.32 -1.90
CA ASN A 25 18.56 -7.57 -1.15
C ASN A 25 17.34 -7.45 -0.25
N PHE A 26 17.27 -6.39 0.56
CA PHE A 26 16.12 -6.12 1.41
C PHE A 26 14.83 -5.96 0.59
N TYR A 27 14.88 -5.29 -0.57
CA TYR A 27 13.73 -5.18 -1.46
C TYR A 27 13.25 -6.55 -1.95
N THR A 28 14.16 -7.48 -2.26
CA THR A 28 13.84 -8.84 -2.68
C THR A 28 13.14 -9.60 -1.55
N GLN A 29 13.70 -9.57 -0.34
CA GLN A 29 13.13 -10.21 0.85
C GLN A 29 11.73 -9.67 1.18
N VAL A 30 11.52 -8.36 1.06
CA VAL A 30 10.20 -7.73 1.25
C VAL A 30 9.20 -8.23 0.21
N ASN A 31 9.58 -8.36 -1.06
CA ASN A 31 8.65 -8.86 -2.09
C ASN A 31 8.28 -10.34 -1.86
N GLU A 32 9.23 -11.17 -1.42
CA GLU A 32 8.94 -12.56 -1.06
C GLU A 32 7.99 -12.66 0.13
N ALA A 33 8.25 -11.90 1.20
CA ALA A 33 7.36 -11.82 2.35
C ALA A 33 5.94 -11.38 1.95
N ILE A 34 5.82 -10.37 1.08
CA ILE A 34 4.53 -9.91 0.56
C ILE A 34 3.86 -10.97 -0.31
N HIS A 35 4.60 -11.73 -1.11
CA HIS A 35 4.05 -12.84 -1.87
C HIS A 35 3.42 -13.90 -0.95
N ILE A 36 4.14 -14.28 0.12
CA ILE A 36 3.64 -15.23 1.13
C ILE A 36 2.37 -14.68 1.80
N ILE A 37 2.39 -13.42 2.26
CA ILE A 37 1.25 -12.76 2.90
C ILE A 37 0.04 -12.71 1.96
N CYS A 38 0.24 -12.29 0.71
CA CYS A 38 -0.84 -12.22 -0.28
C CYS A 38 -1.49 -13.57 -0.53
N SER A 39 -0.69 -14.62 -0.70
CA SER A 39 -1.20 -15.98 -0.91
C SER A 39 -1.95 -16.48 0.32
N PHE A 40 -1.43 -16.23 1.53
CA PHE A 40 -2.09 -16.59 2.78
C PHE A 40 -3.45 -15.89 2.93
N LEU A 41 -3.52 -14.59 2.69
CA LEU A 41 -4.78 -13.83 2.76
C LEU A 41 -5.80 -14.34 1.73
N LYS A 42 -5.37 -14.64 0.49
CA LYS A 42 -6.25 -15.19 -0.54
C LYS A 42 -6.83 -16.55 -0.18
N GLU A 43 -6.04 -17.41 0.45
CA GLU A 43 -6.44 -18.78 0.80
C GLU A 43 -7.27 -18.84 2.08
N ARG A 44 -6.95 -18.02 3.09
CA ARG A 44 -7.45 -18.18 4.46
C ARG A 44 -8.48 -17.15 4.89
N CYS A 45 -8.42 -15.91 4.38
CA CYS A 45 -9.38 -14.88 4.80
C CYS A 45 -10.80 -15.29 4.44
N PHE A 46 -11.70 -15.15 5.42
CA PHE A 46 -13.14 -15.45 5.28
C PHE A 46 -13.44 -16.92 4.91
N GLN A 47 -12.48 -17.83 5.06
CA GLN A 47 -12.72 -19.26 4.87
C GLN A 47 -13.69 -19.77 5.93
N GLY A 48 -14.86 -20.25 5.51
CA GLY A 48 -15.92 -20.73 6.41
C GLY A 48 -16.82 -19.63 6.99
N ALA A 49 -16.73 -18.40 6.49
CA ALA A 49 -17.68 -17.34 6.83
C ALA A 49 -19.10 -17.70 6.30
N PRO A 50 -20.18 -17.30 7.01
CA PRO A 50 -21.55 -17.52 6.56
C PRO A 50 -21.84 -16.83 5.22
N ASP A 51 -21.29 -15.62 5.07
CA ASP A 51 -21.36 -14.85 3.83
C ASP A 51 -20.19 -15.22 2.91
N PRO A 52 -20.42 -15.39 1.58
CA PRO A 52 -19.39 -15.83 0.64
C PRO A 52 -18.35 -14.76 0.27
N VAL A 53 -17.99 -13.86 1.19
CA VAL A 53 -16.91 -12.88 0.99
C VAL A 53 -15.60 -13.63 0.82
N ARG A 54 -14.83 -13.28 -0.22
CA ARG A 54 -13.50 -13.83 -0.49
C ARG A 54 -12.57 -12.70 -0.92
N VAL A 55 -11.27 -12.94 -0.87
CA VAL A 55 -10.30 -12.01 -1.43
C VAL A 55 -10.18 -12.28 -2.94
N SER A 56 -10.64 -11.35 -3.79
CA SER A 56 -10.53 -11.49 -5.25
C SER A 56 -9.09 -11.32 -5.71
N LYS A 57 -8.43 -10.28 -5.21
CA LYS A 57 -7.03 -9.94 -5.53
C LYS A 57 -6.43 -9.09 -4.42
N VAL A 58 -5.10 -9.11 -4.35
CA VAL A 58 -4.33 -8.27 -3.46
C VAL A 58 -3.35 -7.47 -4.31
N VAL A 59 -3.35 -6.15 -4.16
CA VAL A 59 -2.59 -5.22 -5.00
C VAL A 59 -1.65 -4.40 -4.13
N LYS A 60 -0.36 -4.49 -4.44
CA LYS A 60 0.66 -3.59 -3.91
C LYS A 60 0.51 -2.20 -4.54
N GLY A 61 0.04 -1.24 -3.75
CA GLY A 61 -0.06 0.19 -4.04
C GLY A 61 1.09 0.98 -3.42
N GLY A 62 0.86 2.25 -3.10
CA GLY A 62 1.85 3.12 -2.48
C GLY A 62 3.18 3.26 -3.25
N SER A 63 4.22 3.69 -2.55
CA SER A 63 5.59 3.84 -3.10
C SER A 63 6.05 2.58 -3.82
N SER A 64 5.82 1.46 -3.15
CA SER A 64 6.40 0.17 -3.50
C SER A 64 5.69 -0.50 -4.67
N GLY A 65 4.41 -0.19 -4.91
CA GLY A 65 3.70 -0.56 -6.14
C GLY A 65 4.04 0.35 -7.31
N LYS A 66 4.24 1.65 -7.05
CA LYS A 66 4.54 2.68 -8.07
C LYS A 66 6.02 2.69 -8.50
N GLY A 67 6.91 2.03 -7.75
CA GLY A 67 8.35 2.01 -8.01
C GLY A 67 9.07 3.29 -7.60
N THR A 68 8.61 3.92 -6.51
CA THR A 68 9.11 5.19 -5.96
C THR A 68 9.43 5.07 -4.45
N THR A 69 9.76 3.86 -4.01
CA THR A 69 10.24 3.51 -2.66
C THR A 69 11.53 4.28 -2.32
N LEU A 70 11.62 4.76 -1.08
CA LEU A 70 12.80 5.39 -0.48
C LEU A 70 13.51 4.40 0.45
N ARG A 71 14.85 4.49 0.54
CA ARG A 71 15.62 3.72 1.53
C ARG A 71 15.22 4.11 2.96
N GLY A 72 15.27 3.16 3.89
CA GLY A 72 15.12 3.39 5.33
C GLY A 72 13.67 3.51 5.82
N ARG A 73 12.87 4.42 5.22
CA ARG A 73 11.47 4.66 5.60
C ARG A 73 10.58 4.72 4.37
N SER A 74 9.92 3.61 4.08
CA SER A 74 9.01 3.50 2.94
C SER A 74 7.61 3.09 3.35
N ASP A 75 6.64 3.81 2.81
CA ASP A 75 5.23 3.49 2.95
C ASP A 75 4.77 2.70 1.72
N ALA A 76 4.10 1.58 1.97
CA ALA A 76 3.50 0.75 0.94
C ALA A 76 2.03 0.50 1.27
N ASP A 77 1.18 0.50 0.25
CA ASP A 77 -0.21 0.11 0.44
C ASP A 77 -0.37 -1.35 0.01
N LEU A 78 -1.10 -2.14 0.79
CA LEU A 78 -1.58 -3.46 0.40
C LEU A 78 -3.10 -3.44 0.32
N VAL A 79 -3.64 -3.25 -0.88
CA VAL A 79 -5.09 -3.19 -1.08
C VAL A 79 -5.63 -4.60 -1.27
N VAL A 80 -6.50 -5.01 -0.35
CA VAL A 80 -7.17 -6.32 -0.34
C VAL A 80 -8.56 -6.14 -0.93
N PHE A 81 -8.74 -6.56 -2.17
CA PHE A 81 -10.03 -6.48 -2.84
C PHE A 81 -10.91 -7.65 -2.43
N LEU A 82 -12.13 -7.35 -2.00
CA LEU A 82 -13.08 -8.32 -1.50
C LEU A 82 -14.19 -8.54 -2.53
N THR A 83 -14.52 -9.81 -2.80
CA THR A 83 -15.69 -10.19 -3.59
C THR A 83 -16.97 -9.95 -2.80
N ASN A 84 -18.08 -9.82 -3.52
CA ASN A 84 -19.45 -9.75 -2.97
C ASN A 84 -19.73 -8.50 -2.14
N LEU A 85 -18.89 -7.47 -2.28
CA LEU A 85 -19.29 -6.10 -1.96
C LEU A 85 -20.06 -5.54 -3.16
N GLU A 86 -21.23 -4.96 -2.92
CA GLU A 86 -22.11 -4.46 -3.98
C GLU A 86 -21.95 -2.95 -4.23
N SER A 87 -21.37 -2.21 -3.28
CA SER A 87 -21.26 -0.75 -3.35
C SER A 87 -20.05 -0.18 -2.58
N PHE A 88 -19.72 1.09 -2.83
CA PHE A 88 -18.71 1.80 -2.04
C PHE A 88 -19.20 2.01 -0.59
N GLN A 89 -20.49 2.26 -0.41
CA GLN A 89 -21.12 2.39 0.90
C GLN A 89 -20.98 1.11 1.74
N GLU A 90 -21.17 -0.06 1.16
CA GLU A 90 -21.02 -1.33 1.88
C GLU A 90 -19.58 -1.52 2.39
N GLN A 91 -18.58 -1.20 1.56
CA GLN A 91 -17.19 -1.18 2.00
C GLN A 91 -17.01 -0.30 3.24
N LEU A 92 -17.59 0.90 3.27
CA LEU A 92 -17.46 1.82 4.40
C LEU A 92 -18.12 1.28 5.68
N GLN A 93 -19.31 0.68 5.55
CA GLN A 93 -20.08 0.15 6.67
C GLN A 93 -19.42 -1.09 7.30
N ARG A 94 -18.88 -1.99 6.47
CA ARG A 94 -18.31 -3.27 6.90
C ARG A 94 -16.79 -3.24 7.09
N ARG A 95 -16.13 -2.12 6.83
CA ARG A 95 -14.66 -1.99 6.91
C ARG A 95 -14.05 -2.56 8.20
N GLY A 96 -14.67 -2.28 9.35
CA GLY A 96 -14.17 -2.76 10.65
C GLY A 96 -14.17 -4.29 10.76
N GLU A 97 -15.20 -4.96 10.22
CA GLU A 97 -15.29 -6.42 10.14
C GLU A 97 -14.14 -6.99 9.31
N PHE A 98 -13.90 -6.41 8.14
CA PHE A 98 -12.85 -6.86 7.23
C PHE A 98 -11.45 -6.65 7.81
N ILE A 99 -11.20 -5.49 8.43
CA ILE A 99 -9.92 -5.21 9.08
C ILE A 99 -9.66 -6.22 10.21
N LYS A 100 -10.68 -6.54 11.00
CA LYS A 100 -10.55 -7.51 12.10
C LYS A 100 -10.19 -8.91 11.58
N GLU A 101 -10.84 -9.37 10.51
CA GLU A 101 -10.53 -10.66 9.90
C GLU A 101 -9.15 -10.67 9.25
N ILE A 102 -8.81 -9.63 8.47
CA ILE A 102 -7.48 -9.51 7.84
C ILE A 102 -6.39 -9.51 8.91
N ARG A 103 -6.58 -8.78 10.02
CA ARG A 103 -5.64 -8.78 11.15
C ARG A 103 -5.45 -10.18 11.73
N ARG A 104 -6.54 -10.89 12.02
CA ARG A 104 -6.47 -12.26 12.55
C ARG A 104 -5.64 -13.16 11.65
N GLN A 105 -5.79 -13.02 10.33
CA GLN A 105 -5.08 -13.81 9.33
C GLN A 105 -3.61 -13.37 9.18
N LEU A 106 -3.30 -12.09 9.26
CA LEU A 106 -1.91 -11.61 9.29
C LEU A 106 -1.17 -12.14 10.54
N GLU A 107 -1.81 -12.11 11.71
CA GLU A 107 -1.24 -12.67 12.94
C GLU A 107 -1.08 -14.20 12.85
N ALA A 108 -2.01 -14.91 12.19
CA ALA A 108 -1.86 -16.33 11.90
C ALA A 108 -0.69 -16.60 10.94
N CYS A 109 -0.60 -15.83 9.85
CA CYS A 109 0.49 -15.90 8.89
C CYS A 109 1.86 -15.67 9.57
N GLN A 110 1.94 -14.66 10.45
CA GLN A 110 3.14 -14.35 11.23
C GLN A 110 3.57 -15.52 12.14
N ARG A 111 2.62 -16.29 12.68
CA ARG A 111 2.91 -17.48 13.52
C ARG A 111 3.24 -18.73 12.71
N GLU A 112 2.59 -18.92 11.56
CA GLU A 112 2.63 -20.17 10.79
C GLU A 112 3.70 -20.18 9.69
N LYS A 113 4.16 -19.01 9.24
CA LYS A 113 5.12 -18.87 8.13
C LYS A 113 6.46 -18.34 8.63
N ILE A 114 7.51 -18.71 7.90
CA ILE A 114 8.87 -18.23 8.15
C ILE A 114 9.16 -17.11 7.15
N PHE A 115 9.72 -16.01 7.67
CA PHE A 115 10.10 -14.84 6.90
C PHE A 115 11.57 -14.51 7.13
N GLU A 116 12.28 -14.12 6.07
CA GLU A 116 13.66 -13.61 6.19
C GLU A 116 13.71 -12.25 6.88
N VAL A 117 12.64 -11.46 6.75
CA VAL A 117 12.44 -10.20 7.47
C VAL A 117 11.72 -10.42 8.80
N LYS A 118 11.84 -9.46 9.71
CA LYS A 118 10.99 -9.38 10.91
C LYS A 118 9.63 -8.85 10.49
N PHE A 119 8.58 -9.64 10.71
CA PHE A 119 7.19 -9.27 10.41
C PHE A 119 6.45 -8.94 11.70
N GLU A 120 5.92 -7.71 11.80
CA GLU A 120 5.22 -7.22 12.99
C GLU A 120 3.88 -6.57 12.62
N VAL A 121 2.77 -7.17 13.05
CA VAL A 121 1.43 -6.57 12.90
C VAL A 121 1.23 -5.49 13.98
N GLN A 122 0.89 -4.27 13.57
CA GLN A 122 0.71 -3.15 14.50
C GLN A 122 -0.57 -3.29 15.33
N LYS A 123 -0.53 -2.74 16.55
CA LYS A 123 -1.69 -2.74 17.45
C LYS A 123 -2.74 -1.76 16.92
N GLN A 124 -3.94 -2.26 16.67
CA GLN A 124 -5.08 -1.41 16.32
C GLN A 124 -5.50 -0.54 17.52
N GLN A 125 -5.45 0.78 17.34
CA GLN A 125 -5.83 1.77 18.37
C GLN A 125 -7.29 2.23 18.28
N TRP A 126 -7.96 1.99 17.15
CA TRP A 126 -9.30 2.54 16.84
C TRP A 126 -10.31 1.44 16.50
N GLU A 127 -11.59 1.66 16.81
CA GLU A 127 -12.66 0.68 16.55
C GLU A 127 -12.97 0.50 15.05
N ASN A 128 -12.85 1.54 14.22
CA ASN A 128 -13.06 1.48 12.76
C ASN A 128 -11.98 2.24 11.96
N PRO A 129 -10.73 1.77 11.99
CA PRO A 129 -9.63 2.44 11.29
C PRO A 129 -9.82 2.33 9.77
N ARG A 130 -9.21 3.25 9.02
CA ARG A 130 -9.22 3.20 7.56
C ARG A 130 -8.31 2.11 7.00
N ALA A 131 -7.22 1.82 7.71
CA ALA A 131 -6.20 0.84 7.35
C ALA A 131 -5.77 0.04 8.57
N LEU A 132 -5.20 -1.13 8.31
CA LEU A 132 -4.44 -1.91 9.29
C LEU A 132 -2.96 -1.87 8.91
N SER A 133 -2.09 -1.48 9.83
CA SER A 133 -0.67 -1.35 9.52
C SER A 133 0.13 -2.56 10.00
N PHE A 134 1.17 -2.94 9.26
CA PHE A 134 2.20 -3.88 9.70
C PHE A 134 3.56 -3.46 9.17
N GLU A 135 4.64 -3.93 9.78
CA GLU A 135 6.00 -3.64 9.37
C GLU A 135 6.74 -4.90 8.93
N LEU A 136 7.55 -4.73 7.87
CA LEU A 136 8.58 -5.67 7.48
C LEU A 136 9.94 -5.01 7.66
N ARG A 137 10.75 -5.53 8.58
CA ARG A 137 12.04 -4.95 8.95
C ARG A 137 13.19 -5.88 8.63
N SER A 138 14.28 -5.34 8.09
CA SER A 138 15.51 -6.09 7.89
C SER A 138 16.10 -6.56 9.22
N ARG A 139 16.65 -7.78 9.23
CA ARG A 139 17.36 -8.31 10.41
C ARG A 139 18.80 -7.80 10.52
N GLU A 140 19.35 -7.38 9.39
CA GLU A 140 20.77 -6.99 9.25
C GLU A 140 20.94 -5.48 9.08
N LEU A 141 19.97 -4.83 8.42
CA LEU A 141 19.98 -3.40 8.13
C LEU A 141 19.02 -2.64 9.04
N GLN A 142 19.28 -1.35 9.25
CA GLN A 142 18.33 -0.43 9.88
C GLN A 142 17.28 0.07 8.88
N GLU A 143 16.68 -0.84 8.11
CA GLU A 143 15.67 -0.54 7.09
C GLU A 143 14.37 -1.28 7.39
N TRP A 144 13.25 -0.60 7.16
CA TRP A 144 11.92 -1.19 7.28
C TRP A 144 10.97 -0.61 6.24
N VAL A 145 9.89 -1.35 5.99
CA VAL A 145 8.77 -0.92 5.17
C VAL A 145 7.50 -1.06 6.00
N GLU A 146 6.77 0.04 6.14
CA GLU A 146 5.45 0.06 6.74
C GLU A 146 4.41 -0.20 5.65
N PHE A 147 3.50 -1.13 5.92
CA PHE A 147 2.43 -1.52 5.02
C PHE A 147 1.08 -1.15 5.62
N ASP A 148 0.33 -0.31 4.91
CA ASP A 148 -1.07 -0.05 5.20
C ASP A 148 -1.96 -0.99 4.39
N VAL A 149 -2.71 -1.84 5.11
CA VAL A 149 -3.63 -2.81 4.54
C VAL A 149 -5.03 -2.20 4.46
N LEU A 150 -5.53 -2.08 3.24
CA LEU A 150 -6.78 -1.39 2.93
C LEU A 150 -7.77 -2.37 2.29
N PRO A 151 -8.84 -2.77 2.99
CA PRO A 151 -9.92 -3.52 2.35
C PRO A 151 -10.65 -2.60 1.35
N ALA A 152 -10.92 -3.11 0.15
CA ALA A 152 -11.55 -2.35 -0.92
C ALA A 152 -12.61 -3.16 -1.67
N PHE A 153 -13.67 -2.48 -2.11
CA PHE A 153 -14.60 -2.95 -3.11
C PHE A 153 -13.91 -2.99 -4.47
N ASP A 154 -14.08 -4.10 -5.19
CA ASP A 154 -13.54 -4.30 -6.53
C ASP A 154 -14.37 -3.62 -7.61
N ALA A 155 -14.38 -2.27 -7.58
CA ALA A 155 -15.16 -1.44 -8.48
C ALA A 155 -14.75 -1.57 -9.97
N LEU A 156 -13.54 -2.06 -10.24
CA LEU A 156 -12.97 -2.18 -11.58
C LEU A 156 -13.00 -3.61 -12.15
N GLY A 157 -13.17 -4.62 -11.29
CA GLY A 157 -13.05 -6.01 -11.70
C GLY A 157 -11.66 -6.32 -12.29
N GLN A 158 -11.60 -6.96 -13.45
CA GLN A 158 -10.32 -7.31 -14.07
C GLN A 158 -9.71 -6.13 -14.86
N VAL A 159 -8.58 -5.61 -14.37
CA VAL A 159 -7.84 -4.50 -15.02
C VAL A 159 -6.74 -5.04 -15.95
N THR A 160 -6.69 -4.55 -17.18
CA THR A 160 -5.66 -4.86 -18.20
C THR A 160 -4.85 -3.61 -18.57
N LYS A 161 -3.79 -3.76 -19.38
CA LYS A 161 -2.81 -2.69 -19.67
C LYS A 161 -3.41 -1.44 -20.33
N ASP A 162 -4.37 -1.62 -21.23
CA ASP A 162 -5.06 -0.52 -21.93
C ASP A 162 -6.49 -0.28 -21.40
N TYR A 163 -6.75 -0.74 -20.18
CA TYR A 163 -8.06 -0.69 -19.58
C TYR A 163 -8.50 0.74 -19.29
N ARG A 164 -9.66 1.11 -19.83
CA ARG A 164 -10.41 2.28 -19.41
C ARG A 164 -11.64 1.81 -18.65
N PRO A 165 -11.82 2.23 -17.38
CA PRO A 165 -13.03 1.90 -16.64
C PRO A 165 -14.28 2.37 -17.38
N ASP A 166 -15.36 1.62 -17.26
CA ASP A 166 -16.69 2.08 -17.67
C ASP A 166 -17.00 3.39 -16.90
N PRO A 167 -17.33 4.51 -17.60
CA PRO A 167 -17.71 5.76 -16.95
C PRO A 167 -18.81 5.62 -15.88
N GLN A 168 -19.68 4.61 -15.99
CA GLN A 168 -20.70 4.33 -14.98
C GLN A 168 -20.12 4.00 -13.59
N VAL A 169 -18.90 3.46 -13.52
CA VAL A 169 -18.18 3.26 -12.25
C VAL A 169 -17.93 4.60 -11.57
N TYR A 170 -17.48 5.60 -12.33
CA TYR A 170 -17.22 6.95 -11.78
C TYR A 170 -18.52 7.71 -11.48
N VAL A 171 -19.58 7.54 -12.28
CA VAL A 171 -20.90 8.12 -11.98
C VAL A 171 -21.41 7.62 -10.63
N ARG A 172 -21.37 6.29 -10.39
CA ARG A 172 -21.73 5.70 -9.10
C ARG A 172 -20.86 6.22 -7.95
N LEU A 173 -19.55 6.27 -8.14
CA LEU A 173 -18.62 6.83 -7.16
C LEU A 173 -18.99 8.26 -6.78
N ILE A 174 -19.25 9.14 -7.76
CA ILE A 174 -19.60 10.54 -7.51
C ILE A 174 -20.91 10.65 -6.75
N GLN A 175 -21.93 9.85 -7.11
CA GLN A 175 -23.22 9.85 -6.44
C GLN A 175 -23.08 9.42 -4.97
N GLU A 176 -22.38 8.32 -4.70
CA GLU A 176 -22.16 7.82 -3.33
C GLU A 176 -21.28 8.76 -2.50
N CYS A 177 -20.18 9.27 -3.06
CA CYS A 177 -19.33 10.25 -2.36
C CYS A 177 -20.11 11.50 -1.96
N LYS A 178 -20.96 12.04 -2.85
CA LYS A 178 -21.79 13.22 -2.53
C LYS A 178 -22.84 12.92 -1.47
N SER A 179 -23.50 11.77 -1.57
CA SER A 179 -24.51 11.34 -0.59
C SER A 179 -23.91 11.17 0.80
N LEU A 180 -22.69 10.62 0.89
CA LEU A 180 -22.01 10.32 2.14
C LEU A 180 -21.13 11.48 2.66
N GLY A 181 -20.84 12.49 1.84
CA GLY A 181 -19.84 13.52 2.14
C GLY A 181 -18.42 12.96 2.32
N LYS A 182 -18.00 12.06 1.40
CA LYS A 182 -16.78 11.24 1.49
C LYS A 182 -15.93 11.31 0.23
N GLU A 183 -15.65 12.50 -0.27
CA GLU A 183 -14.76 12.70 -1.41
C GLU A 183 -13.37 12.11 -1.16
N GLY A 184 -12.89 11.26 -2.08
CA GLY A 184 -11.57 10.63 -1.99
C GLY A 184 -11.47 9.43 -1.02
N GLU A 185 -12.53 9.07 -0.29
CA GLU A 185 -12.52 7.94 0.65
C GLU A 185 -12.23 6.61 -0.05
N PHE A 186 -12.82 6.42 -1.24
CA PHE A 186 -12.75 5.17 -2.01
C PHE A 186 -11.58 5.13 -3.02
N SER A 187 -10.58 5.98 -2.85
CA SER A 187 -9.37 5.95 -3.69
C SER A 187 -8.68 4.57 -3.74
N PRO A 188 -8.70 3.71 -2.69
CA PRO A 188 -8.11 2.37 -2.76
C PRO A 188 -8.75 1.46 -3.82
N CYS A 189 -10.03 1.65 -4.16
CA CYS A 189 -10.72 0.89 -5.23
C CYS A 189 -10.07 1.10 -6.60
N PHE A 190 -9.31 2.18 -6.77
CA PHE A 190 -8.66 2.57 -8.03
C PHE A 190 -7.14 2.46 -7.95
N THR A 191 -6.59 1.78 -6.94
CA THR A 191 -5.13 1.65 -6.73
C THR A 191 -4.40 1.06 -7.95
N GLU A 192 -5.03 0.17 -8.70
CA GLU A 192 -4.44 -0.36 -9.93
C GLU A 192 -4.20 0.72 -10.99
N LEU A 193 -5.14 1.67 -11.15
CA LEU A 193 -5.00 2.80 -12.05
C LEU A 193 -3.96 3.80 -11.54
N GLN A 194 -3.98 4.11 -10.24
CA GLN A 194 -2.97 4.98 -9.62
C GLN A 194 -1.56 4.41 -9.75
N ARG A 195 -1.42 3.08 -9.63
CA ARG A 195 -0.17 2.38 -9.85
C ARG A 195 0.25 2.47 -11.31
N ALA A 196 -0.66 2.13 -12.24
CA ALA A 196 -0.39 2.16 -13.68
C ALA A 196 0.10 3.54 -14.15
N PHE A 197 -0.48 4.61 -13.61
CA PHE A 197 -0.10 5.99 -13.92
C PHE A 197 1.40 6.30 -13.70
N LEU A 198 2.02 5.73 -12.67
CA LEU A 198 3.45 5.94 -12.37
C LEU A 198 4.35 4.78 -12.76
N LYS A 199 3.78 3.57 -12.91
CA LYS A 199 4.56 2.35 -13.15
C LYS A 199 5.32 2.38 -14.46
N GLU A 200 4.73 2.92 -15.52
CA GLU A 200 5.36 3.01 -16.85
C GLU A 200 6.22 4.28 -17.04
N CYS A 201 6.33 5.13 -16.01
CA CYS A 201 7.17 6.33 -16.10
C CYS A 201 8.67 5.98 -16.21
N PRO A 202 9.46 6.80 -16.95
CA PRO A 202 10.90 6.63 -17.06
C PRO A 202 11.61 6.58 -15.70
N THR A 203 12.69 5.80 -15.60
CA THR A 203 13.47 5.66 -14.36
C THR A 203 13.93 7.01 -13.81
N LYS A 204 14.36 7.92 -14.68
CA LYS A 204 14.79 9.27 -14.28
C LYS A 204 13.68 10.08 -13.62
N LEU A 205 12.45 9.97 -14.13
CA LEU A 205 11.28 10.62 -13.53
C LEU A 205 10.96 10.00 -12.16
N LYS A 206 11.05 8.67 -12.01
CA LYS A 206 10.88 8.01 -10.71
C LYS A 206 11.96 8.44 -9.71
N SER A 207 13.19 8.66 -10.15
CA SER A 207 14.27 9.21 -9.34
C SER A 207 13.97 10.64 -8.88
N LEU A 208 13.43 11.49 -9.76
CA LEU A 208 12.96 12.83 -9.37
C LEU A 208 11.81 12.75 -8.35
N ILE A 209 10.84 11.84 -8.53
CA ILE A 209 9.76 11.64 -7.56
C ILE A 209 10.32 11.24 -6.19
N ARG A 210 11.33 10.37 -6.14
CA ARG A 210 12.01 10.02 -4.87
C ARG A 210 12.64 11.24 -4.22
N LEU A 211 13.32 12.08 -4.99
CA LEU A 211 13.92 13.31 -4.49
C LEU A 211 12.87 14.25 -3.87
N VAL A 212 11.74 14.46 -4.56
CA VAL A 212 10.63 15.29 -4.07
C VAL A 212 9.99 14.69 -2.82
N LYS A 213 9.79 13.37 -2.77
CA LYS A 213 9.28 12.70 -1.58
C LYS A 213 10.20 12.86 -0.37
N HIS A 214 11.52 12.72 -0.59
CA HIS A 214 12.50 12.91 0.47
C HIS A 214 12.50 14.35 0.99
N TRP A 215 12.47 15.34 0.09
CA TRP A 215 12.30 16.74 0.46
C TRP A 215 11.03 16.99 1.28
N TYR A 216 9.90 16.39 0.88
CA TYR A 216 8.63 16.50 1.61
C TYR A 216 8.73 15.90 3.02
N GLN A 217 9.34 14.72 3.16
CA GLN A 217 9.56 14.09 4.48
C GLN A 217 10.43 14.97 5.38
N MET A 218 11.54 15.51 4.86
CA MET A 218 12.38 16.45 5.62
C MET A 218 11.57 17.65 6.11
N ALA A 219 10.73 18.24 5.26
CA ALA A 219 9.90 19.39 5.64
C ALA A 219 8.85 19.03 6.71
N CYS A 220 8.25 17.84 6.64
CA CYS A 220 7.26 17.38 7.61
C CYS A 220 7.87 16.98 8.96
N ASP A 221 9.06 16.38 8.98
CA ASP A 221 9.77 16.02 10.21
C ASP A 221 10.34 17.26 10.92
N SER A 222 10.50 18.38 10.20
CA SER A 222 10.96 19.68 10.70
C SER A 222 9.84 20.57 11.26
N GLY A 223 8.89 20.02 12.04
CA GLY A 223 7.78 20.77 12.64
C GLY A 223 8.19 22.08 13.35
N PRO A 224 7.29 23.06 13.54
CA PRO A 224 7.66 24.44 13.86
C PRO A 224 8.43 24.49 15.19
N GLY A 225 9.71 24.87 15.10
CA GLY A 225 10.52 25.22 16.26
C GLY A 225 10.04 26.48 16.96
#